data_AF-A0A3C0L8M8-F1
#
_entry.id   AF-A0A3C0L8M8-F1
#
_cell.length_a   1.000
_cell.length_b   1.000
_cell.length_c   1.000
_cell.angle_alpha   90.00
_cell.angle_beta   90.00
_cell.angle_gamma   90.00
#
_symmetry.space_group_name_H-M   'P 1'
#
loop_
_entity.id
_entity.type
_entity.pdbx_description
1 polymer ?
#
loop_
_entity_poly.entity_id
_entity_poly.type
_entity_poly.pdbx_seq_one_letter_code
_entity_poly.pdbx_strand_id
1 'polypeptide(L)'
;MTYCSQCGKKAVVTINGNPLCVDCYLKFQQAVNIQATNLMHEMNYLTDTIESTIGLYGVLPRYKIPQTSVYKGPLTLNNINVDNSIIGSINTGDVKQIDVAMDQIKKSGNDILLKALKEFTESVINTEKLNQNLKNEIIEQISFVTSQSVLLKEKQKTGILRGVLLGIKNIVTPIPSLLTLWDKLQPLLEHIFHIQIM
;
A
#
# COMPACT_ATOMS: atom_id res chain seq x y z
N MET A 1 -29.36 -6.41 15.91
CA MET A 1 -28.42 -5.60 15.11
C MET A 1 -28.20 -6.29 13.78
N THR A 2 -28.30 -5.58 12.66
CA THR A 2 -28.08 -6.14 11.33
C THR A 2 -26.59 -6.16 10.99
N TYR A 3 -26.12 -7.29 10.45
CA TYR A 3 -24.74 -7.47 9.98
C TYR A 3 -24.66 -7.23 8.48
N CYS A 4 -23.49 -6.80 8.00
CA CYS A 4 -23.21 -6.54 6.60
C CYS A 4 -23.29 -7.85 5.80
N SER A 5 -24.09 -7.87 4.73
CA SER A 5 -24.27 -9.06 3.89
C SER A 5 -23.03 -9.48 3.12
N GLN A 6 -22.03 -8.59 3.01
CA GLN A 6 -20.79 -8.83 2.24
C GLN A 6 -19.61 -9.28 3.10
N CYS A 7 -19.51 -8.80 4.35
CA CYS A 7 -18.31 -9.00 5.16
C CYS A 7 -18.58 -9.30 6.64
N GLY A 8 -19.85 -9.41 7.06
CA GLY A 8 -20.22 -9.76 8.43
C GLY A 8 -19.92 -8.70 9.50
N LYS A 9 -19.34 -7.54 9.15
CA LYS A 9 -19.18 -6.39 10.07
C LYS A 9 -20.53 -5.76 10.41
N LYS A 10 -20.62 -4.96 11.47
CA LYS A 10 -21.84 -4.22 11.83
C LYS A 10 -22.30 -3.34 10.67
N ALA A 11 -23.55 -3.50 10.23
CA ALA A 11 -24.11 -2.70 9.16
C ALA A 11 -24.55 -1.32 9.67
N VAL A 12 -24.47 -0.33 8.78
CA VAL A 12 -24.88 1.06 9.05
C VAL A 12 -25.89 1.58 8.03
N VAL A 13 -25.95 0.98 6.84
CA VAL A 13 -26.83 1.40 5.73
C VAL A 13 -27.40 0.16 5.05
N THR A 14 -28.56 0.29 4.40
CA THR A 14 -29.19 -0.79 3.62
C THR A 14 -29.45 -0.30 2.20
N ILE A 15 -28.98 -1.04 1.20
CA ILE A 15 -29.16 -0.72 -0.23
C ILE A 15 -29.88 -1.89 -0.89
N ASN A 16 -31.04 -1.64 -1.50
CA ASN A 16 -31.87 -2.68 -2.15
C ASN A 16 -32.08 -3.92 -1.26
N GLY A 17 -32.37 -3.70 0.03
CA GLY A 17 -32.54 -4.78 1.01
C GLY A 17 -31.24 -5.45 1.51
N ASN A 18 -30.08 -5.05 1.01
CA ASN A 18 -28.78 -5.57 1.46
C ASN A 18 -28.15 -4.65 2.51
N PRO A 19 -27.98 -5.09 3.76
CA PRO A 19 -27.29 -4.31 4.79
C PRO A 19 -25.78 -4.25 4.48
N LEU A 20 -25.20 -3.06 4.50
CA LEU A 20 -23.77 -2.81 4.25
C LEU A 20 -23.11 -2.10 5.44
N CYS A 21 -21.86 -2.46 5.72
CA CYS A 21 -20.99 -1.69 6.61
C CYS A 21 -20.41 -0.47 5.87
N VAL A 22 -19.76 0.43 6.62
CA VAL A 22 -19.12 1.64 6.07
C VAL A 22 -18.17 1.32 4.92
N ASP A 23 -17.28 0.33 5.08
CA ASP A 23 -16.29 -0.03 4.06
C ASP A 23 -16.93 -0.56 2.77
N CYS A 24 -17.89 -1.48 2.90
CA CYS A 24 -18.57 -2.07 1.75
C CYS A 24 -19.45 -1.05 1.03
N TYR A 25 -20.07 -0.13 1.79
CA TYR A 25 -20.82 0.97 1.21
C TYR A 25 -19.92 1.96 0.46
N LEU A 26 -18.75 2.30 1.00
CA LEU A 26 -17.78 3.15 0.32
C LEU A 26 -17.35 2.54 -1.02
N LYS A 27 -17.03 1.24 -1.03
CA LYS A 27 -16.69 0.52 -2.26
C LYS A 27 -17.83 0.50 -3.27
N PHE A 28 -19.06 0.31 -2.80
CA PHE A 28 -20.25 0.39 -3.66
C PHE A 28 -20.39 1.77 -4.30
N GLN A 29 -20.26 2.86 -3.52
CA GLN A 29 -20.30 4.23 -4.02
C GLN A 29 -19.18 4.51 -5.03
N GLN A 30 -17.97 4.00 -4.78
CA GLN A 30 -16.86 4.08 -5.74
C GLN A 30 -17.21 3.39 -7.06
N ALA A 31 -17.79 2.18 -7.03
CA ALA A 31 -18.20 1.47 -8.24
C ALA A 31 -19.27 2.23 -9.03
N VAL A 32 -20.26 2.82 -8.36
CA VAL A 32 -21.30 3.65 -8.99
C VAL A 32 -20.68 4.87 -9.66
N ASN A 33 -19.75 5.56 -8.98
CA ASN A 33 -19.06 6.73 -9.53
C ASN A 33 -18.20 6.39 -10.76
N ILE A 34 -17.54 5.22 -10.76
CA ILE A 34 -16.78 4.74 -11.93
C ILE A 34 -17.72 4.51 -13.12
N GLN A 35 -18.88 3.87 -12.91
CA GLN A 35 -19.87 3.66 -13.97
C GLN A 35 -20.39 4.99 -14.54
N ALA A 36 -20.74 5.95 -13.67
CA ALA A 36 -21.17 7.28 -14.09
C ALA A 36 -20.07 7.99 -14.90
N THR A 37 -18.81 7.84 -14.48
CA THR A 37 -17.65 8.42 -15.19
C THR A 37 -17.48 7.82 -16.58
N ASN A 38 -17.61 6.49 -16.73
CA ASN A 38 -17.54 5.83 -18.02
C ASN A 38 -18.64 6.30 -18.97
N LEU A 39 -19.87 6.48 -18.45
CA LEU A 39 -20.97 7.02 -19.24
C LEU A 39 -20.69 8.46 -19.72
N MET A 40 -20.11 9.30 -18.86
CA MET A 40 -19.71 10.65 -19.28
C MET A 40 -18.64 10.62 -20.39
N HIS A 41 -17.68 9.68 -20.34
CA HIS A 41 -16.70 9.49 -21.41
C HIS A 41 -17.38 9.10 -22.72
N GLU A 42 -18.32 8.16 -22.67
CA GLU A 42 -19.07 7.72 -23.85
C GLU A 42 -19.90 8.86 -24.45
N MET A 43 -20.56 9.67 -23.61
CA MET A 43 -21.30 10.85 -24.08
C MET A 43 -20.39 11.86 -24.79
N ASN A 44 -19.19 12.12 -24.25
CA ASN A 44 -18.22 12.99 -24.91
C ASN A 44 -17.75 12.41 -26.24
N TYR A 45 -17.50 11.09 -26.31
CA TYR A 45 -17.13 10.41 -27.56
C TYR A 45 -18.24 10.48 -28.63
N LEU A 46 -19.50 10.25 -28.25
CA LEU A 46 -20.64 10.39 -29.15
C LEU A 46 -20.80 11.82 -29.63
N THR A 47 -20.57 12.79 -28.74
CA THR A 47 -20.57 14.22 -29.09
C THR A 47 -19.51 14.52 -30.16
N ASP A 48 -18.27 14.05 -29.97
CA ASP A 48 -17.20 14.20 -30.96
C ASP A 48 -17.54 13.51 -32.30
N THR A 49 -18.26 12.39 -32.25
CA THR A 49 -18.71 11.66 -33.45
C THR A 49 -19.75 12.45 -34.23
N ILE A 50 -20.74 13.04 -33.55
CA ILE A 50 -21.75 13.90 -34.16
C ILE A 50 -21.07 15.12 -34.81
N GLU A 51 -20.20 15.80 -34.06
CA GLU A 51 -19.45 16.97 -34.53
C GLU A 51 -18.61 16.66 -35.77
N SER A 52 -17.92 15.52 -35.79
CA SER A 52 -17.13 15.11 -36.95
C SER A 52 -18.00 14.77 -38.16
N THR A 53 -19.18 14.18 -37.93
CA THR A 53 -20.13 13.82 -39.00
C THR A 53 -20.71 15.05 -39.67
N ILE A 54 -21.03 16.09 -38.90
CA ILE A 54 -21.60 17.34 -39.41
C ILE A 54 -20.54 18.37 -39.82
N GLY A 55 -19.26 18.09 -39.57
CA GLY A 55 -18.13 18.99 -39.88
C GLY A 55 -18.03 20.23 -38.98
N LEU A 56 -18.66 20.19 -37.80
CA LEU A 56 -18.67 21.30 -36.83
C LEU A 56 -18.07 20.83 -35.51
N TYR A 57 -16.77 21.06 -35.34
CA TYR A 57 -16.03 20.66 -34.14
C TYR A 57 -16.15 21.70 -33.03
N GLY A 58 -16.29 21.24 -31.79
CA GLY A 58 -16.20 22.06 -30.59
C GLY A 58 -17.46 22.86 -30.21
N VAL A 59 -18.60 22.60 -30.87
CA VAL A 59 -19.83 23.39 -30.71
C VAL A 59 -20.80 22.81 -29.67
N LEU A 60 -20.75 21.49 -29.45
CA LEU A 60 -21.60 20.79 -28.50
C LEU A 60 -20.94 20.76 -27.10
N PRO A 61 -21.76 20.81 -26.03
CA PRO A 61 -21.26 20.80 -24.66
C PRO A 61 -20.62 19.45 -24.33
N ARG A 62 -19.54 19.48 -23.54
CA ARG A 62 -18.86 18.28 -23.03
C ARG A 62 -18.92 18.25 -21.50
N TYR A 63 -19.08 17.05 -20.95
CA TYR A 63 -18.91 16.84 -19.52
C TYR A 63 -17.46 17.09 -19.13
N LYS A 64 -17.25 17.87 -18.07
CA LYS A 64 -15.93 17.99 -17.41
C LYS A 64 -15.72 16.75 -16.55
N ILE A 65 -15.03 15.78 -17.11
CA ILE A 65 -14.75 14.54 -16.40
C ILE A 65 -13.56 14.78 -15.47
N PRO A 66 -13.74 14.67 -14.13
CA PRO A 66 -12.62 14.76 -13.22
C PRO A 66 -11.67 13.61 -13.55
N GLN A 67 -10.46 13.94 -13.98
CA GLN A 67 -9.43 12.93 -14.15
C GLN A 67 -9.16 12.31 -12.78
N THR A 68 -9.02 10.98 -12.73
CA THR A 68 -8.48 10.33 -11.54
C THR A 68 -7.13 10.98 -11.26
N SER A 69 -7.03 11.71 -10.15
CA SER A 69 -5.77 12.31 -9.75
C SER A 69 -4.81 11.18 -9.42
N VAL A 70 -3.95 10.81 -10.38
CA VAL A 70 -2.78 10.01 -10.08
C VAL A 70 -1.92 10.90 -9.19
N TYR A 71 -1.90 10.60 -7.89
CA TYR A 71 -1.09 11.34 -6.95
C TYR A 71 0.39 11.19 -7.36
N LYS A 72 0.95 12.28 -7.91
CA LYS A 72 2.37 12.38 -8.33
C LYS A 72 3.21 13.20 -7.34
N GLY A 73 2.70 13.45 -6.14
CA GLY A 73 3.41 14.17 -5.08
C GLY A 73 4.20 13.22 -4.16
N PRO A 74 5.08 13.72 -3.29
CA PRO A 74 5.78 12.91 -2.30
C PRO A 74 4.78 12.28 -1.32
N LEU A 75 4.82 10.95 -1.16
CA LEU A 75 3.96 10.26 -0.19
C LEU A 75 4.50 10.56 1.20
N THR A 76 3.89 11.55 1.86
CA THR A 76 4.21 11.90 3.25
C THR A 76 3.48 10.94 4.18
N LEU A 77 4.19 9.90 4.62
CA LEU A 77 3.74 8.99 5.67
C LEU A 77 4.23 9.52 7.03
N ASN A 78 3.65 9.03 8.14
CA ASN A 78 3.98 9.55 9.47
C ASN A 78 5.45 9.31 9.83
N ASN A 79 5.99 8.17 9.41
CA ASN A 79 7.33 7.71 9.76
C ASN A 79 8.26 7.63 8.55
N ILE A 80 7.74 7.35 7.35
CA ILE A 80 8.54 7.12 6.13
C ILE A 80 8.46 8.34 5.20
N ASN A 81 9.61 8.86 4.76
CA ASN A 81 9.66 9.85 3.69
C ASN A 81 10.02 9.18 2.36
N VAL A 82 9.13 9.30 1.37
CA VAL A 82 9.37 8.84 0.00
C VAL A 82 9.34 10.03 -0.94
N ASP A 83 10.52 10.50 -1.35
CA ASP A 83 10.65 11.61 -2.29
C ASP A 83 10.58 11.14 -3.76
N ASN A 84 10.00 11.99 -4.61
CA ASN A 84 9.88 11.93 -6.08
C ASN A 84 10.34 10.64 -6.79
N SER A 85 9.40 9.96 -7.47
CA SER A 85 9.61 8.97 -8.56
C SER A 85 9.50 7.47 -8.25
N ILE A 86 8.79 7.06 -7.20
CA ILE A 86 8.62 5.62 -6.88
C ILE A 86 7.17 5.18 -6.61
N ILE A 87 6.23 6.13 -6.60
CA ILE A 87 4.82 5.89 -6.23
C ILE A 87 4.03 5.07 -7.29
N GLY A 88 4.56 4.97 -8.52
CA GLY A 88 4.01 4.10 -9.57
C GLY A 88 4.74 2.76 -9.76
N SER A 89 5.85 2.54 -9.06
CA SER A 89 6.71 1.35 -9.23
C SER A 89 6.81 0.48 -7.98
N ILE A 90 6.41 0.99 -6.81
CA ILE A 90 6.30 0.23 -5.57
C ILE A 90 4.84 0.10 -5.12
N ASN A 91 4.47 -1.07 -4.58
CA ASN A 91 3.16 -1.28 -3.96
C ASN A 91 2.99 -0.37 -2.72
N THR A 92 2.34 0.77 -2.91
CA THR A 92 2.10 1.77 -1.86
C THR A 92 1.23 1.26 -0.71
N GLY A 93 0.47 0.17 -0.92
CA GLY A 93 -0.28 -0.50 0.14
C GLY A 93 0.64 -1.08 1.22
N ASP A 94 1.74 -1.72 0.81
CA ASP A 94 2.72 -2.31 1.72
C ASP A 94 3.49 -1.24 2.49
N VAL A 95 3.90 -0.16 1.82
CA VAL A 95 4.57 0.97 2.48
C VAL A 95 3.66 1.61 3.54
N LYS A 96 2.37 1.76 3.24
CA LYS A 96 1.38 2.25 4.21
C LYS A 96 1.21 1.29 5.39
N GLN A 97 1.21 -0.01 5.14
CA GLN A 97 1.12 -1.02 6.20
C GLN A 97 2.34 -1.00 7.12
N ILE A 98 3.54 -0.82 6.55
CA ILE A 98 4.78 -0.61 7.32
C ILE A 98 4.64 0.63 8.20
N ASP A 99 4.19 1.76 7.65
CA ASP A 99 4.04 3.01 8.40
C ASP A 99 3.07 2.89 9.60
N VAL A 100 1.93 2.21 9.40
CA VAL A 100 0.96 1.95 10.48
C VAL A 100 1.56 1.07 11.58
N ALA A 101 2.34 0.06 11.21
CA ALA A 101 3.00 -0.81 12.19
C ALA A 101 4.13 -0.06 12.92
N MET A 102 4.86 0.83 12.23
CA MET A 102 5.83 1.75 12.84
C MET A 102 5.20 2.66 13.90
N ASP A 103 4.00 3.19 13.65
CA ASP A 103 3.25 3.96 14.67
C ASP A 103 2.94 3.14 15.93
N GLN A 104 2.67 1.84 15.79
CA GLN A 104 2.44 0.94 16.92
C GLN A 104 3.74 0.64 17.67
N ILE A 105 4.85 0.42 16.94
CA ILE A 105 6.18 0.23 17.52
C ILE A 105 6.58 1.47 18.34
N LYS A 106 6.36 2.67 17.78
CA LYS A 106 6.60 3.95 18.48
C LYS A 106 5.80 4.05 19.77
N LYS A 107 4.51 3.67 19.74
CA LYS A 107 3.66 3.64 20.95
C LYS A 107 4.13 2.63 22.00
N SER A 108 4.80 1.56 21.59
CA SER A 108 5.40 0.58 22.51
C SER A 108 6.73 1.04 23.13
N GLY A 109 7.28 2.18 22.69
CA GLY A 109 8.54 2.74 23.19
C GLY A 109 9.80 2.09 22.63
N ASN A 110 9.70 1.30 21.56
CA ASN A 110 10.87 0.67 20.93
C ASN A 110 11.43 1.54 19.80
N ASP A 111 12.02 2.68 20.19
CA ASP A 111 12.56 3.67 19.25
C ASP A 111 13.75 3.15 18.44
N ILE A 112 14.51 2.20 19.00
CA ILE A 112 15.66 1.59 18.32
C ILE A 112 15.19 0.77 17.11
N LEU A 113 14.17 -0.07 17.30
CA LEU A 113 13.58 -0.84 16.22
C LEU A 113 12.93 0.08 15.18
N LEU A 114 12.18 1.09 15.64
CA LEU A 114 11.53 2.06 14.75
C LEU A 114 12.53 2.72 13.82
N LYS A 115 13.64 3.23 14.37
CA LYS A 115 14.69 3.89 13.61
C LYS A 115 15.37 2.94 12.61
N ALA A 116 15.72 1.74 13.05
CA ALA A 116 16.36 0.74 12.19
C ALA A 116 15.45 0.30 11.02
N LEU A 117 14.15 0.06 11.30
CA LEU A 117 13.17 -0.27 10.26
C LEU A 117 12.97 0.89 9.28
N LYS A 118 12.89 2.12 9.77
CA LYS A 118 12.74 3.32 8.94
C LYS A 118 13.92 3.46 7.99
N GLU A 119 15.13 3.49 8.53
CA GLU A 119 16.36 3.66 7.74
C GLU A 119 16.51 2.55 6.70
N PHE A 120 16.21 1.30 7.07
CA PHE A 120 16.26 0.17 6.15
C PHE A 120 15.21 0.29 5.03
N THR A 121 13.95 0.58 5.38
CA THR A 121 12.84 0.68 4.41
C THR A 121 13.09 1.82 3.42
N GLU A 122 13.45 3.01 3.90
CA GLU A 122 13.76 4.16 3.05
C GLU A 122 14.95 3.87 2.12
N SER A 123 15.97 3.17 2.62
CA SER A 123 17.13 2.79 1.80
C SER A 123 16.78 1.77 0.71
N VAL A 124 15.91 0.80 0.99
CA VAL A 124 15.40 -0.16 -0.01
C VAL A 124 14.59 0.55 -1.09
N ILE A 125 13.76 1.53 -0.71
CA ILE A 125 12.97 2.32 -1.65
C ILE A 125 13.91 3.13 -2.56
N ASN A 126 14.88 3.85 -1.96
CA ASN A 126 15.71 4.82 -2.67
C ASN A 126 16.89 4.23 -3.45
N THR A 127 17.30 2.98 -3.19
CA THR A 127 18.46 2.37 -3.88
C THR A 127 18.21 2.14 -5.38
N GLU A 128 19.12 2.55 -6.26
CA GLU A 128 19.02 2.24 -7.70
C GLU A 128 19.53 0.83 -8.05
N LYS A 129 20.16 0.15 -7.09
CA LYS A 129 20.78 -1.18 -7.29
C LYS A 129 19.78 -2.33 -7.38
N LEU A 130 18.52 -2.08 -7.00
CA LEU A 130 17.43 -3.05 -7.10
C LEU A 130 16.52 -2.70 -8.27
N ASN A 131 16.17 -3.69 -9.09
CA ASN A 131 15.09 -3.54 -10.05
C ASN A 131 13.73 -3.46 -9.32
N GLN A 132 12.69 -3.01 -10.02
CA GLN A 132 11.37 -2.79 -9.42
C GLN A 132 10.75 -4.07 -8.84
N ASN A 133 10.94 -5.22 -9.47
CA ASN A 133 10.39 -6.49 -8.99
C ASN A 133 11.00 -6.87 -7.63
N LEU A 134 12.33 -6.82 -7.51
CA LEU A 134 13.03 -7.11 -6.26
C LEU A 134 12.74 -6.07 -5.18
N LYS A 135 12.58 -4.79 -5.55
CA LYS A 135 12.12 -3.76 -4.59
C LYS A 135 10.74 -4.11 -4.03
N ASN A 136 9.78 -4.46 -4.89
CA ASN A 136 8.45 -4.84 -4.46
C ASN A 136 8.48 -6.07 -3.56
N GLU A 137 9.23 -7.10 -3.94
CA GLU A 137 9.38 -8.32 -3.15
C GLU A 137 9.96 -8.03 -1.75
N ILE A 138 11.04 -7.25 -1.66
CA ILE A 138 11.61 -6.88 -0.35
C ILE A 138 10.62 -6.04 0.47
N ILE A 139 9.92 -5.08 -0.15
CA ILE A 139 8.96 -4.22 0.56
C ILE A 139 7.77 -5.04 1.07
N GLU A 140 7.29 -6.01 0.31
CA GLU A 140 6.26 -6.96 0.77
C GLU A 140 6.76 -7.80 1.95
N GLN A 141 8.00 -8.30 1.88
CA GLN A 141 8.64 -9.04 2.97
C GLN A 141 8.81 -8.17 4.23
N ILE A 142 9.23 -6.90 4.08
CA ILE A 142 9.33 -5.93 5.19
C ILE A 142 7.94 -5.64 5.77
N SER A 143 6.93 -5.43 4.92
CA SER A 143 5.53 -5.21 5.33
C SER A 143 5.03 -6.38 6.17
N PHE A 144 5.26 -7.61 5.71
CA PHE A 144 4.93 -8.81 6.46
C PHE A 144 5.64 -8.83 7.82
N VAL A 145 6.98 -8.71 7.85
CA VAL A 145 7.78 -8.78 9.09
C VAL A 145 7.35 -7.70 10.09
N THR A 146 7.17 -6.47 9.62
CA THR A 146 6.77 -5.34 10.46
C THR A 146 5.35 -5.53 11.00
N SER A 147 4.45 -6.10 10.21
CA SER A 147 3.11 -6.44 10.70
C SER A 147 3.13 -7.53 11.76
N GLN A 148 4.09 -8.46 11.73
CA GLN A 148 4.22 -9.49 12.75
C GLN A 148 4.82 -8.94 14.06
N SER A 149 5.68 -7.92 14.01
CA SER A 149 6.38 -7.40 15.20
C SER A 149 5.44 -6.70 16.19
N VAL A 150 4.28 -6.24 15.71
CA VAL A 150 3.24 -5.59 16.52
C VAL A 150 2.18 -6.55 17.04
N LEU A 151 2.21 -7.82 16.60
CA LEU A 151 1.30 -8.86 17.09
C LEU A 151 1.77 -9.44 18.42
N LEU A 152 0.82 -9.92 19.22
CA LEU A 152 1.09 -10.79 20.36
C LEU A 152 1.82 -12.05 19.89
N LYS A 153 2.78 -12.53 20.68
CA LYS A 153 3.64 -13.68 20.35
C LYS A 153 2.86 -14.90 19.85
N GLU A 154 1.74 -15.22 20.49
CA GLU A 154 0.87 -16.36 20.15
C GLU A 154 0.24 -16.26 18.75
N LYS A 155 0.09 -15.03 18.23
CA LYS A 155 -0.49 -14.75 16.91
C LYS A 155 0.56 -14.62 15.80
N GLN A 156 1.84 -14.58 16.17
CA GLN A 156 2.94 -14.46 15.23
C GLN A 156 3.12 -15.75 14.44
N LYS A 157 3.33 -15.63 13.13
CA LYS A 157 3.58 -16.74 12.22
C LYS A 157 5.07 -17.05 12.14
N THR A 158 5.64 -17.51 13.27
CA THR A 158 7.09 -17.77 13.44
C THR A 158 7.69 -18.72 12.40
N GLY A 159 6.95 -19.74 11.97
CA GLY A 159 7.39 -20.65 10.90
C GLY A 159 7.63 -19.96 9.55
N ILE A 160 6.83 -18.94 9.22
CA ILE A 160 6.96 -18.16 7.98
C ILE A 160 8.05 -17.09 8.15
N LEU A 161 8.12 -16.47 9.33
CA LEU A 161 9.08 -15.40 9.63
C LEU A 161 10.54 -15.79 9.33
N ARG A 162 10.95 -17.01 9.66
CA ARG A 162 12.32 -17.48 9.38
C ARG A 162 12.64 -17.43 7.88
N GLY A 163 11.73 -17.92 7.04
CA GLY A 163 11.90 -17.93 5.59
C GLY A 163 11.94 -16.51 5.02
N VAL A 164 11.07 -15.63 5.53
CA VAL A 164 11.03 -14.23 5.07
C VAL A 164 12.30 -13.47 5.45
N LEU A 165 12.80 -13.61 6.69
CA LEU A 165 14.04 -12.95 7.09
C LEU A 165 15.26 -13.44 6.28
N LEU A 166 15.31 -14.74 5.96
CA LEU A 166 16.34 -15.29 5.07
C LEU A 166 16.21 -14.76 3.64
N GLY A 167 14.97 -14.63 3.14
CA GLY A 167 14.68 -14.01 1.86
C GLY A 167 15.24 -12.59 1.77
N ILE A 168 14.94 -11.75 2.77
CA ILE A 168 15.46 -10.39 2.85
C ILE A 168 17.00 -10.40 2.86
N LYS A 169 17.61 -11.21 3.75
CA LYS A 169 19.08 -11.35 3.85
C LYS A 169 19.71 -11.70 2.50
N ASN A 170 19.15 -12.67 1.77
CA ASN A 170 19.67 -13.11 0.48
C ASN A 170 19.62 -12.00 -0.58
N ILE A 171 18.55 -11.21 -0.62
CA ILE A 171 18.41 -10.14 -1.61
C ILE A 171 19.33 -8.95 -1.28
N VAL A 172 19.55 -8.65 0.01
CA VAL A 172 20.40 -7.51 0.43
C VAL A 172 21.90 -7.84 0.51
N THR A 173 22.27 -9.11 0.67
CA THR A 173 23.68 -9.57 0.72
C THR A 173 24.56 -9.01 -0.41
N PRO A 174 24.16 -9.03 -1.70
CA PRO A 174 24.97 -8.47 -2.78
C PRO A 174 25.06 -6.93 -2.78
N ILE A 175 24.35 -6.23 -1.88
CA ILE A 175 24.25 -4.77 -1.84
C ILE A 175 24.81 -4.27 -0.48
N PRO A 176 26.11 -3.90 -0.41
CA PRO A 176 26.76 -3.56 0.86
C PRO A 176 26.07 -2.47 1.68
N SER A 177 25.50 -1.46 1.01
CA SER A 177 24.77 -0.37 1.67
C SER A 177 23.49 -0.86 2.37
N LEU A 178 22.81 -1.86 1.82
CA LEU A 178 21.64 -2.46 2.45
C LEU A 178 22.02 -3.51 3.49
N LEU A 179 23.08 -4.29 3.23
CA LEU A 179 23.58 -5.30 4.14
C LEU A 179 23.97 -4.68 5.50
N THR A 180 24.70 -3.57 5.48
CA THR A 180 25.09 -2.86 6.72
C THR A 180 23.90 -2.35 7.55
N LEU A 181 22.77 -2.02 6.92
CA LEU A 181 21.53 -1.67 7.62
C LEU A 181 20.80 -2.91 8.11
N TRP A 182 20.81 -3.98 7.31
CA TRP A 182 20.25 -5.28 7.70
C TRP A 182 20.96 -5.87 8.91
N ASP A 183 22.29 -5.79 8.98
CA ASP A 183 23.07 -6.31 10.12
C ASP A 183 22.74 -5.60 11.44
N LYS A 184 22.21 -4.37 11.38
CA LYS A 184 21.70 -3.65 12.55
C LYS A 184 20.26 -4.04 12.89
N LEU A 185 19.44 -4.29 11.86
CA LEU A 185 18.01 -4.56 12.01
C LEU A 185 17.73 -6.03 12.40
N GLN A 186 18.43 -6.98 11.78
CA GLN A 186 18.27 -8.42 11.99
C GLN A 186 18.25 -8.81 13.48
N PRO A 187 19.27 -8.46 14.30
CA PRO A 187 19.28 -8.89 15.71
C PRO A 187 18.10 -8.34 16.52
N LEU A 188 17.58 -7.15 16.16
CA LEU A 188 16.40 -6.57 16.81
C LEU A 188 15.15 -7.39 16.50
N LEU A 189 14.99 -7.81 15.24
CA LEU A 189 13.87 -8.65 14.80
C LEU A 189 13.95 -10.05 15.41
N GLU A 190 15.13 -10.67 15.41
CA GLU A 190 15.39 -11.96 16.04
C GLU A 190 15.01 -11.96 17.53
N HIS A 191 15.39 -10.90 18.25
CA HIS A 191 15.05 -10.74 19.67
C HIS A 191 13.53 -10.59 19.89
N ILE A 192 12.82 -9.89 19.02
CA ILE A 192 11.36 -9.71 19.13
C ILE A 192 10.63 -11.02 18.87
N PHE A 193 11.07 -11.77 17.87
CA PHE A 193 10.41 -12.99 17.42
C PHE A 193 10.90 -14.26 18.12
N HIS A 194 11.95 -14.18 18.93
CA HIS A 194 12.58 -15.34 19.59
C HIS A 194 13.01 -16.41 18.56
N ILE A 195 13.57 -15.95 17.44
CA ILE A 195 14.08 -16.81 16.35
C ILE A 195 15.50 -16.42 16.00
N GLN A 196 16.26 -17.36 15.43
CA GLN A 196 17.62 -17.14 14.95
C GLN A 196 17.70 -17.59 13.49
N ILE A 197 18.24 -16.74 12.61
CA ILE A 197 18.54 -17.05 11.21
C ILE A 197 20.07 -17.00 11.01
N MET A 198 20.68 -18.19 10.89
CA MET A 198 22.11 -18.32 10.59
C MET A 198 22.48 -17.69 9.24
#